data_AF-A0A6B0XGE2-F1
#
_entry.id   AF-A0A6B0XGE2-F1
#
_cell.length_a   1.000
_cell.length_b   1.000
_cell.length_c   1.000
_cell.angle_alpha   90.00
_cell.angle_beta   90.00
_cell.angle_gamma   90.00
#
_symmetry.space_group_name_H-M   'P 1'
#
loop_
_entity.id
_entity.type
_entity.pdbx_description
1 polymer ?
#
loop_
_entity_poly.entity_id
_entity_poly.type
_entity_poly.pdbx_seq_one_letter_code
_entity_poly.pdbx_strand_id
1 'polypeptide(L)'
;MKSALELAMEKANEAVGGAEGIKLTDEQKEAIDQVRKQYEAKWAEQEIALTGQLEQATGADPQALVEARRQVQEQMSKVRNELFAERDAKIEAIRNQ
;
A
#
# COMPACT_ATOMS: atom_id res chain seq x y z
N MET A 1 37.83 7.32 -11.58
CA MET A 1 37.04 7.34 -10.33
C MET A 1 35.68 7.91 -10.68
N LYS A 2 34.59 7.23 -10.33
CA LYS A 2 33.23 7.78 -10.51
C LYS A 2 33.02 8.94 -9.54
N SER A 3 32.26 9.95 -9.95
CA SER A 3 31.94 11.09 -9.10
C SER A 3 30.90 10.73 -8.03
N ALA A 4 30.86 11.48 -6.92
CA ALA A 4 29.86 11.29 -5.86
C ALA A 4 28.41 11.45 -6.38
N LEU A 5 28.22 12.28 -7.42
CA LEU A 5 26.94 12.46 -8.09
C LEU A 5 26.53 11.21 -8.88
N GLU A 6 27.44 10.64 -9.66
CA GLU A 6 27.18 9.39 -10.39
C GLU A 6 26.88 8.24 -9.43
N LEU A 7 27.58 8.18 -8.29
CA LEU A 7 27.33 7.15 -7.28
C LEU A 7 25.95 7.31 -6.62
N ALA A 8 25.51 8.55 -6.40
CA ALA A 8 24.18 8.84 -5.87
C ALA A 8 23.08 8.51 -6.89
N MET A 9 23.30 8.80 -8.17
CA MET A 9 22.37 8.43 -9.23
C MET A 9 22.30 6.92 -9.43
N GLU A 10 23.42 6.21 -9.36
CA GLU A 10 23.51 4.74 -9.43
C GLU A 10 22.70 4.10 -8.29
N LYS A 11 22.90 4.55 -7.04
CA LYS A 11 22.14 4.08 -5.88
C LYS A 11 20.65 4.43 -5.93
N ALA A 12 20.30 5.63 -6.42
CA ALA A 12 18.91 6.01 -6.61
C ALA A 12 18.24 5.12 -7.68
N ASN A 13 18.99 4.79 -8.73
CA ASN A 13 18.52 3.91 -9.80
C ASN A 13 18.36 2.46 -9.32
N GLU A 14 19.24 1.98 -8.43
CA GLU A 14 19.11 0.70 -7.71
C GLU A 14 17.96 0.68 -6.69
N ALA A 15 17.58 1.82 -6.12
CA ALA A 15 16.46 1.92 -5.18
C ALA A 15 15.10 1.99 -5.90
N VAL A 16 15.08 2.43 -7.16
CA VAL A 16 13.86 2.59 -7.98
C VAL A 16 13.62 1.37 -8.88
N GLY A 17 14.67 0.75 -9.41
CA GLY A 17 14.62 -0.56 -10.07
C GLY A 17 14.59 -1.66 -9.01
N GLY A 18 13.74 -2.67 -9.18
CA GLY A 18 13.74 -3.84 -8.27
C GLY A 18 15.09 -4.56 -8.23
N ALA A 19 15.14 -5.66 -7.48
CA ALA A 19 16.31 -6.52 -7.36
C ALA A 19 17.01 -6.69 -8.74
N GLU A 20 18.31 -6.36 -8.79
CA GLU A 20 19.18 -6.42 -9.98
C GLU A 20 19.06 -5.32 -11.04
N GLY A 21 19.08 -4.03 -10.67
CA GLY A 21 19.55 -2.97 -11.59
C GLY A 21 18.73 -2.77 -12.88
N ILE A 22 17.55 -3.38 -12.97
CA ILE A 22 16.63 -3.27 -14.10
C ILE A 22 15.99 -1.88 -14.04
N LYS A 23 16.34 -1.03 -15.00
CA LYS A 23 15.65 0.26 -15.18
C LYS A 23 14.23 -0.02 -15.66
N LEU A 24 13.26 0.38 -14.86
CA LEU A 24 11.85 0.33 -15.27
C LEU A 24 11.62 1.24 -16.48
N THR A 25 10.90 0.70 -17.47
CA THR A 25 10.36 1.48 -18.58
C THR A 25 9.36 2.52 -18.07
N ASP A 26 9.09 3.56 -18.85
CA ASP A 26 8.14 4.59 -18.44
C ASP A 26 6.71 4.02 -18.38
N GLU A 27 6.39 3.06 -19.24
CA GLU A 27 5.15 2.28 -19.20
C GLU A 27 5.03 1.47 -17.89
N GLN A 28 6.11 0.81 -17.44
CA GLN A 28 6.11 0.08 -16.16
C GLN A 28 5.92 1.01 -14.97
N LYS A 29 6.57 2.18 -14.96
CA LYS A 29 6.38 3.18 -13.89
C LYS A 29 4.94 3.66 -13.84
N GLU A 30 4.36 3.99 -14.99
CA GLU A 30 2.98 4.45 -15.07
C GLU A 30 2.00 3.35 -14.61
N ALA A 31 2.22 2.10 -15.03
CA ALA A 31 1.42 0.96 -14.58
C ALA A 31 1.54 0.74 -13.06
N ILE A 32 2.74 0.83 -12.48
CA ILE A 32 2.96 0.73 -11.03
C ILE A 32 2.21 1.85 -10.29
N ASP A 33 2.28 3.08 -10.78
CA ASP A 33 1.59 4.20 -10.16
C ASP A 33 0.06 4.08 -10.26
N GLN A 34 -0.46 3.56 -11.37
CA GLN A 34 -1.89 3.24 -11.49
C GLN A 34 -2.32 2.17 -10.49
N VAL A 35 -1.53 1.09 -10.34
CA VAL A 35 -1.78 0.05 -9.34
C VAL A 35 -1.77 0.64 -7.93
N ARG A 36 -0.79 1.48 -7.58
CA ARG A 36 -0.74 2.14 -6.27
C ARG A 36 -1.99 2.96 -5.99
N LYS A 37 -2.38 3.85 -6.91
CA LYS A 37 -3.59 4.68 -6.78
C LYS A 37 -4.85 3.83 -6.65
N GLN A 38 -4.97 2.75 -7.42
CA GLN A 38 -6.12 1.86 -7.35
C GLN A 38 -6.23 1.19 -5.97
N TYR A 39 -5.13 0.69 -5.42
CA TYR A 39 -5.14 0.03 -4.12
C TYR A 39 -5.27 1.00 -2.95
N GLU A 40 -4.76 2.22 -3.09
CA GLU A 40 -5.03 3.31 -2.14
C GLU A 40 -6.52 3.68 -2.13
N ALA A 41 -7.16 3.78 -3.30
CA ALA A 41 -8.59 4.04 -3.38
C ALA A 41 -9.43 2.91 -2.74
N LYS A 42 -9.08 1.65 -3.01
CA LYS A 42 -9.71 0.48 -2.36
C LYS A 42 -9.54 0.51 -0.85
N TRP A 43 -8.35 0.87 -0.37
CA TRP A 43 -8.11 1.00 1.07
C TRP A 43 -8.95 2.13 1.68
N ALA A 44 -8.99 3.31 1.04
CA ALA A 44 -9.76 4.44 1.53
C ALA A 44 -11.27 4.13 1.62
N GLU A 45 -11.83 3.44 0.61
CA GLU A 45 -13.22 2.99 0.64
C GLU A 45 -13.49 2.07 1.83
N GLN A 46 -12.61 1.10 2.07
CA GLN A 46 -12.75 0.17 3.18
C GLN A 46 -12.57 0.87 4.54
N GLU A 47 -11.63 1.79 4.64
CA GLU A 47 -11.36 2.58 5.84
C GLU A 47 -12.59 3.43 6.22
N ILE A 48 -13.25 4.06 5.24
CA ILE A 48 -14.50 4.80 5.45
C ILE A 48 -15.60 3.85 5.93
N ALA A 49 -15.78 2.70 5.28
CA ALA A 49 -16.81 1.73 5.66
C ALA A 49 -16.63 1.22 7.10
N LEU A 50 -15.39 0.86 7.48
CA LEU A 50 -15.04 0.37 8.81
C LEU A 50 -15.16 1.47 9.88
N THR A 51 -14.77 2.70 9.55
CA THR A 51 -14.93 3.84 10.46
C THR A 51 -16.41 4.17 10.68
N GLY A 52 -17.23 4.10 9.62
CA GLY A 52 -18.68 4.28 9.73
C GLY A 52 -19.37 3.23 10.62
N GLN A 53 -18.82 2.01 10.73
CA GLN A 53 -19.31 1.02 11.70
C GLN A 53 -19.04 1.45 13.15
N LEU A 54 -17.90 2.09 13.42
CA LEU A 54 -17.61 2.63 14.76
C LEU A 54 -18.51 3.80 15.12
N GLU A 55 -18.82 4.68 14.17
CA GLU A 55 -19.73 5.80 14.39
C GLU A 55 -21.17 5.32 14.68
N GLN A 56 -21.60 4.21 14.09
CA GLN A 56 -22.89 3.60 14.42
C GLN A 56 -22.88 2.95 15.81
N ALA A 57 -21.72 2.47 16.27
CA ALA A 57 -21.57 1.86 17.59
C ALA A 57 -21.54 2.90 18.73
N THR A 58 -21.38 4.21 18.45
CA THR A 58 -21.30 5.29 19.46
C THR A 58 -22.50 5.41 20.40
N GLY A 59 -23.64 4.80 20.06
CA GLY A 59 -24.82 4.71 20.94
C GLY A 59 -24.88 3.46 21.81
N ALA A 60 -23.91 2.55 21.71
CA ALA A 60 -23.84 1.32 22.49
C ALA A 60 -23.26 1.56 23.89
N ASP A 61 -23.44 0.59 24.79
CA ASP A 61 -22.81 0.64 26.10
C ASP A 61 -21.25 0.61 25.99
N PRO A 62 -20.53 1.08 27.02
CA PRO A 62 -19.09 1.23 26.95
C PRO A 62 -18.33 -0.08 26.66
N GLN A 63 -18.86 -1.24 27.07
CA GLN A 63 -18.20 -2.53 26.78
C GLN A 63 -18.37 -2.91 25.31
N ALA A 64 -19.58 -2.81 24.77
CA ALA A 64 -19.84 -3.04 23.36
C ALA A 64 -19.01 -2.12 22.44
N LEU A 65 -18.80 -0.87 22.85
CA LEU A 65 -17.94 0.07 22.12
C LEU A 65 -16.47 -0.34 22.06
N VAL A 66 -15.93 -0.83 23.18
CA VAL A 66 -14.55 -1.32 23.24
C VAL A 66 -14.36 -2.55 22.36
N GLU A 67 -15.33 -3.48 22.37
CA GLU A 67 -15.32 -4.66 21.52
C GLU A 67 -15.42 -4.30 20.03
N ALA A 68 -16.36 -3.41 19.66
CA ALA A 68 -16.50 -2.92 18.30
C ALA A 68 -15.21 -2.26 17.80
N ARG A 69 -14.57 -1.43 18.63
CA ARG A 69 -13.29 -0.79 18.30
C ARG A 69 -12.19 -1.81 18.05
N ARG A 70 -12.09 -2.82 18.91
CA ARG A 70 -11.11 -3.90 18.75
C ARG A 70 -11.35 -4.68 17.45
N GLN A 71 -12.59 -5.08 17.19
CA GLN A 71 -12.94 -5.84 15.99
C GLN A 71 -12.63 -5.05 14.72
N VAL A 72 -12.99 -3.77 14.67
CA VAL A 72 -12.70 -2.91 13.53
C VAL A 72 -11.19 -2.73 13.33
N GLN A 73 -10.40 -2.57 14.39
CA GLN A 73 -8.94 -2.48 14.27
C GLN A 73 -8.29 -3.77 13.75
N GLU A 74 -8.77 -4.93 14.20
CA GLU A 74 -8.33 -6.23 13.70
C GLU A 74 -8.68 -6.39 12.21
N GLN A 75 -9.91 -6.03 11.83
CA GLN A 75 -10.36 -6.06 10.43
C GLN A 75 -9.57 -5.09 9.56
N MET A 76 -9.36 -3.84 10.00
CA MET A 76 -8.54 -2.86 9.30
C MET A 76 -7.14 -3.39 9.02
N SER A 77 -6.50 -3.95 10.05
CA SER A 77 -5.15 -4.50 9.93
C SER A 77 -5.10 -5.65 8.93
N LYS A 78 -6.07 -6.57 8.99
CA LYS A 78 -6.18 -7.70 8.07
C LYS A 78 -6.37 -7.25 6.62
N VAL A 79 -7.37 -6.40 6.37
CA VAL A 79 -7.70 -5.95 5.01
C VAL A 79 -6.57 -5.11 4.42
N ARG A 80 -5.93 -4.26 5.22
CA ARG A 80 -4.75 -3.50 4.79
C ARG A 80 -3.62 -4.42 4.33
N ASN A 81 -3.32 -5.44 5.13
CA ASN A 81 -2.26 -6.40 4.81
C ASN A 81 -2.58 -7.18 3.53
N GLU A 82 -3.82 -7.65 3.37
CA GLU A 82 -4.25 -8.38 2.18
C GLU A 82 -4.19 -7.50 0.92
N LEU A 83 -4.74 -6.28 0.98
CA LEU A 83 -4.70 -5.34 -0.14
C LEU A 83 -3.26 -4.96 -0.52
N PHE A 84 -2.40 -4.71 0.46
CA PHE A 84 -1.03 -4.28 0.17
C PHE A 84 -0.16 -5.44 -0.29
N ALA A 85 -0.38 -6.65 0.22
CA ALA A 85 0.27 -7.85 -0.32
C ALA A 85 -0.11 -8.09 -1.78
N GLU A 86 -1.40 -7.95 -2.14
CA GLU A 86 -1.85 -8.08 -3.53
C GLU A 86 -1.28 -6.97 -4.42
N ARG A 87 -1.28 -5.72 -3.93
CA ARG A 87 -0.65 -4.58 -4.61
C ARG A 87 0.81 -4.87 -4.90
N ASP A 88 1.56 -5.32 -3.90
CA ASP A 88 2.99 -5.55 -4.01
C ASP A 88 3.27 -6.71 -4.98
N ALA A 89 2.47 -7.78 -4.93
CA ALA A 89 2.56 -8.87 -5.91
C ALA A 89 2.31 -8.39 -7.36
N LYS A 90 1.34 -7.47 -7.56
CA LYS A 90 1.10 -6.87 -8.89
C LYS A 90 2.23 -5.95 -9.34
N ILE A 91 2.80 -5.16 -8.42
CA ILE A 91 3.95 -4.31 -8.70
C ILE A 91 5.16 -5.17 -9.10
N GLU A 92 5.44 -6.25 -8.37
CA GLU A 92 6.51 -7.19 -8.72
C GLU A 92 6.25 -7.87 -10.06
N ALA A 93 5.00 -8.23 -10.38
CA ALA A 93 4.67 -8.78 -11.70
C ALA A 93 4.97 -7.77 -12.83
N ILE A 94 4.64 -6.48 -12.64
CA ILE A 94 4.95 -5.43 -13.62
C ILE A 94 6.47 -5.22 -13.77
N ARG A 95 7.22 -5.30 -12.66
CA ARG A 95 8.68 -5.16 -12.67
C ARG A 95 9.38 -6.29 -13.42
N ASN A 96 8.80 -7.49 -13.40
CA ASN A 96 9.34 -8.70 -14.04
C ASN A 96 8.82 -8.93 -15.48
N GLN A 97 7.99 -8.04 -16.02
CA GLN A 97 7.60 -8.00 -17.43
C GLN A 97 8.68 -7.38 -18.29
#